data_AF-A0A520IZ35-F1
#
_entry.id   AF-A0A520IZ35-F1
#
_cell.length_a   1.000
_cell.length_b   1.000
_cell.length_c   1.000
_cell.angle_alpha   90.00
_cell.angle_beta   90.00
_cell.angle_gamma   90.00
#
_symmetry.space_group_name_H-M   'P 1'
#
loop_
_entity.id
_entity.type
_entity.pdbx_description
1 polymer ?
#
loop_
_entity_poly.entity_id
_entity_poly.type
_entity_poly.pdbx_seq_one_letter_code
_entity_poly.pdbx_strand_id
1 'polypeptide(L)'
;MKELVAFDLDGTLAESKQPLQEPMGEALANLLDVAHVAVISGGDWPQFEKQVASRLPERADRTKLWLMPTTGTKLYRFDGEWRAVYAELFEDDEKQKILKAFDESLEATGFVPEKTWGERIE
;
A
#
# COMPACT_ATOMS: atom_id res chain seq x y z
N MET A 1 11.77 -23.19 9.34
CA MET A 1 10.39 -22.66 9.21
C MET A 1 10.49 -21.36 8.40
N LYS A 2 9.47 -20.94 7.65
CA LYS A 2 9.51 -19.62 6.98
C LYS A 2 9.23 -18.55 8.05
N GLU A 3 10.07 -17.51 8.11
CA GLU A 3 9.99 -16.47 9.15
C GLU A 3 9.14 -15.26 8.73
N LEU A 4 8.90 -15.12 7.43
CA LEU A 4 8.18 -14.02 6.81
C LEU A 4 7.26 -14.54 5.70
N VAL A 5 6.04 -14.02 5.66
CA VAL A 5 5.10 -14.20 4.56
C VAL A 5 4.76 -12.83 3.98
N ALA A 6 4.90 -12.67 2.67
CA ALA A 6 4.62 -11.42 1.99
C ALA A 6 3.38 -11.56 1.09
N PHE A 7 2.52 -10.56 1.12
CA PHE A 7 1.31 -10.48 0.33
C PHE A 7 1.26 -9.17 -0.44
N ASP A 8 0.74 -9.24 -1.67
CA ASP A 8 0.08 -8.08 -2.26
C ASP A 8 -1.21 -7.75 -1.46
N LEU A 9 -1.72 -6.53 -1.59
CA LEU A 9 -2.96 -6.11 -0.94
C LEU A 9 -4.18 -6.32 -1.83
N ASP A 10 -4.22 -5.57 -2.94
CA ASP A 10 -5.42 -5.41 -3.76
C ASP A 10 -5.67 -6.64 -4.63
N GLY A 11 -6.83 -7.27 -4.47
CA GLY A 11 -7.14 -8.55 -5.13
C GLY A 11 -6.47 -9.78 -4.51
N THR A 12 -5.73 -9.60 -3.40
CA THR A 12 -5.09 -10.68 -2.65
C THR A 12 -5.61 -10.78 -1.22
N LEU A 13 -5.39 -9.76 -0.39
CA LEU A 13 -5.90 -9.71 1.00
C LEU A 13 -7.25 -8.99 1.10
N ALA A 14 -7.50 -8.02 0.22
CA ALA A 14 -8.74 -7.27 0.15
C ALA A 14 -9.23 -7.16 -1.30
N GLU A 15 -10.52 -6.86 -1.48
CA GLU A 15 -10.98 -6.35 -2.78
C GLU A 15 -10.25 -5.04 -3.12
N SER A 16 -10.08 -4.76 -4.41
CA SER A 16 -9.31 -3.60 -4.87
C SER A 16 -9.82 -2.29 -4.24
N LYS A 17 -8.90 -1.59 -3.58
CA LYS A 17 -9.09 -0.37 -2.82
C LYS A 17 -10.13 -0.46 -1.68
N GLN A 18 -10.54 -1.66 -1.26
CA GLN A 18 -11.47 -1.88 -0.15
C GLN A 18 -10.73 -2.24 1.14
N PRO A 19 -11.32 -1.96 2.31
CA PRO A 19 -10.71 -2.37 3.56
C PRO A 19 -10.77 -3.88 3.77
N LEU A 20 -9.82 -4.41 4.55
CA LEU A 20 -9.88 -5.81 4.99
C LEU A 20 -11.21 -6.09 5.65
N GLN A 21 -11.77 -7.24 5.30
CA GLN A 21 -12.92 -7.81 5.98
C GLN A 21 -12.47 -8.45 7.29
N GLU A 22 -13.38 -8.49 8.26
CA GLU A 22 -13.12 -9.02 9.61
C GLU A 22 -12.51 -10.44 9.59
N PRO A 23 -12.98 -11.41 8.79
CA PRO A 23 -12.36 -12.75 8.75
C PRO A 23 -10.90 -12.74 8.30
N MET A 24 -10.52 -11.84 7.39
CA MET A 24 -9.13 -11.70 6.95
C MET A 24 -8.26 -11.02 8.02
N GLY A 25 -8.82 -10.04 8.74
CA GLY A 25 -8.16 -9.44 9.90
C GLY A 25 -7.84 -10.47 10.99
N GLU A 26 -8.78 -11.36 11.29
CA GLU A 26 -8.58 -12.47 12.23
C GLU A 26 -7.55 -13.49 11.73
N ALA A 27 -7.58 -13.83 10.43
CA ALA A 27 -6.59 -14.74 9.83
C ALA A 27 -5.17 -14.15 9.86
N LEU A 28 -5.01 -12.86 9.55
CA LEU A 28 -3.73 -12.16 9.66
C LEU A 28 -3.24 -12.10 11.11
N ALA A 29 -4.12 -11.84 12.07
CA ALA A 29 -3.78 -11.86 13.48
C ALA A 29 -3.21 -13.22 13.92
N ASN A 30 -3.84 -14.33 13.49
CA ASN A 30 -3.33 -15.68 13.75
C ASN A 30 -1.97 -15.94 13.08
N LEU A 31 -1.76 -15.43 11.87
CA LEU A 31 -0.48 -15.60 11.18
C LEU A 31 0.65 -14.84 11.87
N LEU A 32 0.36 -13.65 12.40
CA LEU A 32 1.31 -12.83 13.16
C LEU A 32 1.79 -13.53 14.44
N ASP A 33 1.03 -14.46 15.01
CA ASP A 33 1.48 -15.23 16.18
C ASP A 33 2.70 -16.10 15.86
N VAL A 34 2.83 -16.58 14.62
CA VAL A 34 3.81 -17.58 14.21
C VAL A 34 4.83 -17.10 13.18
N ALA A 35 4.57 -15.98 12.49
CA ALA A 35 5.46 -15.43 11.47
C ALA A 35 5.35 -13.90 11.38
N HIS A 36 6.36 -13.26 10.79
CA HIS A 36 6.20 -11.90 10.32
C HIS A 36 5.32 -11.87 9.06
N VAL A 37 4.60 -10.76 8.86
CA VAL A 37 3.82 -10.53 7.65
C VAL A 37 4.24 -9.23 7.01
N ALA A 38 4.53 -9.24 5.71
CA ALA A 38 4.69 -8.04 4.90
C ALA A 38 3.50 -7.87 3.97
N VAL A 39 2.95 -6.66 3.91
CA VAL A 39 1.93 -6.26 2.94
C VAL A 39 2.53 -5.17 2.07
N ILE A 40 2.57 -5.41 0.76
CA ILE A 40 3.13 -4.48 -0.24
C ILE A 40 2.06 -4.18 -1.29
N SER A 41 1.90 -2.93 -1.69
CA SER A 41 0.95 -2.52 -2.75
C SER A 41 1.32 -1.12 -3.25
N GLY A 42 0.77 -0.73 -4.41
CA GLY A 42 0.98 0.59 -5.01
C GLY A 42 0.33 1.75 -4.25
N GLY A 43 -0.67 1.49 -3.39
CA GLY A 43 -1.32 2.54 -2.60
C GLY A 43 -0.40 3.21 -1.58
N ASP A 44 -0.63 4.48 -1.25
CA ASP A 44 0.14 5.21 -0.24
C ASP A 44 -0.37 4.96 1.20
N TRP A 45 0.32 5.51 2.20
CA TRP A 45 0.02 5.35 3.62
C TRP A 45 -1.46 5.54 4.01
N PRO A 46 -2.20 6.58 3.57
CA PRO A 46 -3.60 6.74 3.93
C PRO A 46 -4.47 5.54 3.49
N GLN A 47 -4.13 4.91 2.37
CA GLN A 47 -4.78 3.69 1.92
C GLN A 47 -4.48 2.52 2.86
N PHE A 48 -3.21 2.31 3.19
CA PHE A 48 -2.77 1.26 4.11
C PHE A 48 -3.36 1.41 5.51
N GLU A 49 -3.43 2.64 6.01
CA GLU A 49 -4.02 2.95 7.31
C GLU A 49 -5.50 2.55 7.35
N LYS A 50 -6.26 2.98 6.34
CA LYS A 50 -7.69 2.68 6.21
C LYS A 50 -7.98 1.21 5.94
N GLN A 51 -7.17 0.54 5.11
CA GLN A 51 -7.48 -0.80 4.64
C GLN A 51 -6.93 -1.90 5.54
N VAL A 52 -5.75 -1.69 6.13
CA VAL A 52 -5.03 -2.73 6.87
C VAL A 52 -4.82 -2.34 8.33
N ALA A 53 -4.13 -1.23 8.57
CA ALA A 53 -3.61 -0.90 9.90
C ALA A 53 -4.73 -0.70 10.95
N SER A 54 -5.85 -0.12 10.53
CA SER A 54 -7.04 0.14 11.37
C SER A 54 -8.03 -1.04 11.45
N ARG A 55 -7.79 -2.14 10.74
CA ARG A 55 -8.75 -3.25 10.58
C ARG A 55 -8.36 -4.52 11.33
N LEU A 56 -7.17 -4.55 11.93
CA LEU A 56 -6.72 -5.70 12.71
C LEU A 56 -7.37 -5.69 14.11
N PRO A 57 -7.71 -6.86 14.66
CA PRO A 57 -8.22 -6.96 16.03
C PRO A 57 -7.15 -6.51 17.05
N GLU A 58 -7.58 -6.16 18.26
CA GLU A 58 -6.66 -5.66 19.31
C GLU A 58 -5.55 -6.67 19.62
N ARG A 59 -5.87 -7.97 19.65
CA ARG A 59 -4.94 -9.07 19.92
C ARG A 59 -3.78 -9.22 18.91
N ALA A 60 -3.90 -8.63 17.72
CA ALA A 60 -2.89 -8.80 16.67
C ALA A 60 -1.54 -8.18 17.08
N ASP A 61 -0.47 -8.96 16.98
CA ASP A 61 0.90 -8.48 17.19
C ASP A 61 1.36 -7.62 16.00
N ARG A 62 1.01 -6.34 16.04
CA ARG A 62 1.36 -5.33 15.02
C ARG A 62 2.87 -5.14 14.88
N THR A 63 3.66 -5.48 15.91
CA THR A 63 5.13 -5.37 15.85
C THR A 63 5.72 -6.34 14.83
N LYS A 64 4.98 -7.37 14.39
CA LYS A 64 5.41 -8.31 13.35
C LYS A 64 4.89 -7.98 11.95
N LEU A 65 4.11 -6.91 11.80
CA LEU A 65 3.53 -6.47 10.53
C LEU A 65 4.40 -5.39 9.86
N TRP A 66 4.74 -5.60 8.60
CA TRP A 66 5.53 -4.70 7.77
C TRP A 66 4.62 -4.14 6.67
N LEU A 67 4.39 -2.83 6.66
CA LEU A 67 3.53 -2.19 5.66
C LEU A 67 4.39 -1.43 4.68
N MET A 68 4.32 -1.82 3.40
CA MET A 68 5.19 -1.34 2.34
C MET A 68 4.36 -0.67 1.24
N PRO A 69 3.85 0.56 1.47
CA PRO A 69 3.13 1.32 0.46
C PRO A 69 4.03 1.69 -0.72
N THR A 70 3.41 2.23 -1.77
CA THR A 70 4.09 2.73 -2.97
C THR A 70 5.07 1.71 -3.58
N THR A 71 4.66 0.44 -3.61
CA THR A 71 5.47 -0.69 -4.10
C THR A 71 6.81 -0.82 -3.36
N GLY A 72 6.83 -0.50 -2.06
CA GLY A 72 7.99 -0.66 -1.18
C GLY A 72 8.98 0.49 -1.18
N THR A 73 8.70 1.60 -1.86
CA THR A 73 9.49 2.85 -1.71
C THR A 73 9.24 3.54 -0.37
N LYS A 74 8.25 3.08 0.39
CA LYS A 74 8.03 3.44 1.78
C LYS A 74 7.94 2.18 2.63
N LEU A 75 8.36 2.28 3.89
CA LEU A 75 8.15 1.23 4.89
C LEU A 75 7.62 1.84 6.18
N TYR A 76 6.54 1.27 6.70
CA TYR A 76 5.95 1.61 7.98
C TYR A 76 6.01 0.42 8.94
N ARG A 77 6.35 0.72 10.20
CA ARG A 77 6.43 -0.24 11.30
C ARG A 77 5.69 0.28 12.52
N PHE A 78 5.20 -0.64 13.33
CA PHE A 78 4.50 -0.32 14.57
C PHE A 78 5.45 -0.41 15.77
N ASP A 79 5.59 0.69 16.50
CA ASP A 79 6.29 0.80 17.78
C ASP A 79 5.48 1.72 18.71
N GLY A 80 4.43 1.18 19.32
CA GLY A 80 3.40 1.93 20.05
C GLY A 80 2.44 2.71 19.12
N GLU A 81 2.96 3.23 18.01
CA GLU A 81 2.23 3.85 16.91
C GLU A 81 2.88 3.49 15.57
N TRP A 82 2.16 3.72 14.47
CA TRP A 82 2.71 3.52 13.13
C TRP A 82 3.67 4.65 12.76
N ARG A 83 4.88 4.29 12.34
CA ARG A 83 5.91 5.25 11.94
C ARG A 83 6.55 4.82 10.62
N ALA A 84 6.82 5.79 9.77
CA ALA A 84 7.66 5.58 8.59
C ALA A 84 9.09 5.28 9.05
N VAL A 85 9.62 4.13 8.66
CA VAL A 85 11.05 3.79 8.81
C VAL A 85 11.85 4.47 7.71
N TYR A 86 11.33 4.46 6.49
CA TYR A 86 11.85 5.23 5.37
C TYR A 86 10.72 5.61 4.40
N ALA A 87 10.99 6.65 3.62
CA ALA A 87 10.17 7.07 2.49
C ALA A 87 11.06 7.65 1.39
N GLU A 88 11.17 6.96 0.27
CA GLU A 88 11.85 7.44 -0.94
C GLU A 88 10.85 8.28 -1.74
N LEU A 89 11.00 9.59 -1.65
CA LEU A 89 10.14 10.56 -2.32
C LEU A 89 10.86 11.10 -3.54
N PHE A 90 10.11 11.32 -4.61
CA PHE A 90 10.62 12.07 -5.76
C PHE A 90 10.87 13.52 -5.39
N GLU A 91 11.98 14.06 -5.88
CA GLU A 91 12.21 15.50 -5.92
C GLU A 91 11.24 16.17 -6.91
N ASP A 92 11.05 17.48 -6.78
CA ASP A 92 10.05 18.18 -7.58
C ASP A 92 10.37 18.16 -9.08
N ASP A 93 11.65 18.22 -9.46
CA ASP A 93 12.08 18.12 -10.85
C ASP A 93 11.85 16.72 -11.45
N GLU A 94 12.07 15.66 -10.66
CA GLU A 94 11.76 14.28 -11.03
C GLU A 94 10.26 14.11 -11.27
N LYS A 95 9.41 14.64 -10.38
CA LYS A 95 7.95 14.61 -10.56
C LYS A 95 7.55 15.31 -11.85
N GLN A 96 8.06 16.53 -12.10
CA GLN A 96 7.75 17.26 -13.33
C GLN A 96 8.17 16.50 -14.58
N LYS A 97 9.34 15.84 -14.54
CA LYS A 97 9.82 15.02 -15.65
C LYS A 97 8.92 13.81 -15.91
N ILE A 98 8.45 13.13 -14.86
CA ILE A 98 7.52 11.99 -14.97
C ILE A 98 6.18 12.45 -15.56
N LEU A 99 5.60 13.52 -15.02
CA LEU A 99 4.32 14.07 -15.49
C LEU A 99 4.39 14.46 -16.96
N LYS A 100 5.45 15.20 -17.34
CA LYS A 100 5.69 15.60 -18.73
C LYS A 100 5.80 14.39 -19.67
N ALA A 101 6.56 13.37 -19.29
CA ALA A 101 6.70 12.16 -20.11
C ALA A 101 5.36 11.41 -20.27
N PHE A 102 4.50 11.43 -19.24
CA PHE A 102 3.17 10.84 -19.28
C PHE A 102 2.26 11.57 -20.27
N ASP A 103 2.27 12.91 -20.25
CA ASP A 103 1.47 13.72 -21.15
C ASP A 103 1.96 13.62 -22.61
N GLU A 104 3.28 13.68 -22.84
CA GLU A 104 3.87 13.47 -24.17
C GLU A 104 3.52 12.08 -24.74
N SER A 105 3.49 11.05 -23.89
CA SER A 105 3.10 9.70 -24.29
C SER A 105 1.62 9.62 -24.65
N LEU A 106 0.75 10.29 -23.88
CA LEU A 106 -0.68 10.31 -24.17
C LEU A 106 -0.97 11.01 -25.50
N GLU A 107 -0.35 12.18 -25.73
CA GLU A 107 -0.43 12.91 -27.00
C GLU A 107 0.02 12.06 -28.18
N ALA A 108 1.12 11.31 -28.03
CA ALA A 108 1.64 10.43 -29.07
C ALA A 108 0.67 9.30 -29.45
N THR A 109 -0.20 8.85 -28.53
CA THR A 109 -1.24 7.86 -28.86
C THR A 109 -2.45 8.47 -29.60
N GLY A 110 -2.58 9.79 -29.63
CA GLY A 110 -3.76 10.49 -30.13
C GLY A 110 -5.02 10.28 -29.29
N PHE A 111 -4.89 9.64 -28.11
CA PHE A 111 -6.00 9.38 -27.21
C PHE A 111 -6.31 10.59 -26.35
N VAL A 112 -7.55 11.07 -26.42
CA VAL A 112 -8.08 12.10 -25.52
C VAL A 112 -9.23 11.47 -24.72
N PRO A 113 -9.12 11.38 -23.39
CA PRO A 113 -10.20 10.82 -22.58
C PRO A 113 -11.43 11.72 -22.65
N GLU A 114 -12.56 11.18 -23.12
CA GLU A 114 -13.85 11.90 -23.15
C GLU A 114 -14.37 12.21 -21.74
N LYS A 115 -14.04 11.35 -20.77
CA LYS A 115 -14.46 11.48 -19.38
C LYS A 115 -13.43 10.86 -18.43
N THR A 116 -13.14 11.57 -17.34
CA THR A 116 -12.44 11.05 -16.17
C THR A 116 -13.37 11.02 -14.97
N TRP A 117 -13.13 10.09 -14.03
CA TRP A 117 -13.93 9.95 -12.80
C TRP A 117 -13.12 10.33 -11.55
N GLY A 118 -12.06 11.11 -11.75
CA GLY A 118 -11.08 11.54 -10.76
C GLY A 118 -9.91 12.23 -11.45
N GLU A 119 -8.86 12.52 -10.68
CA GLU A 119 -7.58 12.93 -11.25
C GLU A 119 -6.97 11.77 -12.06
N ARG A 120 -6.25 12.09 -13.14
CA ARG A 120 -5.63 11.06 -13.99
C ARG A 120 -4.45 10.38 -13.31
N ILE A 121 -3.79 11.10 -12.41
CA ILE A 121 -2.66 10.68 -11.60
C ILE A 121 -3.04 11.09 -10.18
N GLU A 122 -3.13 10.10 -9.28
CA GLU A 122 -3.48 10.26 -7.85
C GLU A 122 -2.22 10.36 -6.98
#